data_AF-A0A9C9G0I2-F1
#
_entry.id   AF-A0A9C9G0I2-F1
#
_cell.length_a   1.000
_cell.length_b   1.000
_cell.length_c   1.000
_cell.angle_alpha   90.00
_cell.angle_beta   90.00
_cell.angle_gamma   90.00
#
_symmetry.space_group_name_H-M   'P 1'
#
loop_
_entity.id
_entity.type
_entity.pdbx_description
1 polymer ?
#
loop_
_entity_poly.entity_id
_entity_poly.type
_entity_poly.pdbx_seq_one_letter_code
_entity_poly.pdbx_strand_id
1 'polypeptide(L)'
;MWKINLLFCVGVLTVSVLVAAFAIPYASLSDSRLALSKSVVAAEDLGSVDLGEFGQVSVSELAAYYVENPPAQQSNLSQSSGAERKVHFEGC
;
A
#
# COMPACT_ATOMS: atom_id res chain seq x y z
N MET A 1 -13.28 -24.91 -34.68
CA MET A 1 -12.18 -24.17 -34.01
C MET A 1 -12.67 -23.12 -33.03
N TRP A 2 -13.53 -22.16 -33.41
CA TRP A 2 -13.97 -21.05 -32.54
C TRP A 2 -14.63 -21.46 -31.20
N LYS A 3 -15.41 -22.55 -31.18
CA LYS A 3 -16.10 -23.04 -29.97
C LYS A 3 -15.15 -23.40 -28.82
N ILE A 4 -13.96 -23.92 -29.13
CA ILE A 4 -12.95 -24.33 -28.12
C ILE A 4 -12.30 -23.09 -27.49
N ASN A 5 -11.99 -22.06 -28.29
CA ASN A 5 -11.46 -20.80 -27.79
C ASN A 5 -12.47 -20.06 -26.90
N LEU A 6 -13.76 -20.11 -27.26
CA LEU A 6 -14.82 -19.51 -26.46
C LEU A 6 -14.98 -20.24 -25.12
N LEU A 7 -14.93 -21.59 -25.13
CA LEU A 7 -15.00 -22.38 -23.91
C LEU A 7 -13.82 -22.10 -22.98
N PHE A 8 -12.60 -21.98 -23.53
CA PHE A 8 -11.41 -21.61 -22.77
C PHE A 8 -11.55 -20.21 -22.16
N CYS A 9 -11.99 -19.23 -22.94
CA CYS A 9 -12.15 -17.85 -22.50
C CYS A 9 -13.15 -17.74 -21.34
N VAL A 10 -14.33 -18.34 -21.48
CA VAL A 10 -15.34 -18.37 -20.42
C VAL A 10 -14.82 -19.13 -19.20
N GLY A 11 -14.11 -20.24 -19.40
CA GLY A 11 -13.50 -21.01 -18.32
C GLY A 11 -12.53 -20.18 -17.49
N VAL A 12 -11.54 -19.54 -18.13
CA VAL A 12 -10.54 -18.71 -17.43
C VAL A 12 -11.20 -17.51 -16.73
N LEU A 13 -12.18 -16.87 -17.38
CA LEU A 13 -12.92 -15.76 -16.78
C LEU A 13 -13.70 -16.20 -15.54
N THR A 14 -14.32 -17.38 -15.59
CA THR A 14 -15.08 -17.92 -14.44
C THR A 14 -14.13 -18.26 -13.30
N VAL A 15 -12.97 -18.85 -13.59
CA VAL A 15 -11.94 -19.16 -12.59
C VAL A 15 -11.39 -17.88 -11.96
N SER A 16 -11.09 -16.84 -12.74
CA SER A 16 -10.56 -15.59 -12.17
C SER A 16 -11.58 -14.87 -11.28
N VAL A 17 -12.86 -14.86 -11.67
CA VAL A 17 -13.95 -14.31 -10.84
C VAL A 17 -14.13 -15.11 -9.56
N LEU A 18 -14.07 -16.44 -9.63
CA LEU A 18 -14.12 -17.30 -8.43
C LEU A 18 -12.96 -17.01 -7.48
N VAL A 19 -11.73 -16.98 -8.00
CA VAL A 19 -10.54 -16.66 -7.17
C VAL A 19 -10.68 -15.29 -6.53
N ALA A 20 -11.12 -14.28 -7.28
CA ALA A 20 -11.36 -12.94 -6.73
C ALA A 20 -12.44 -12.97 -5.64
N ALA A 21 -13.58 -13.61 -5.88
CA ALA A 21 -14.66 -13.70 -4.91
C ALA A 21 -14.23 -14.36 -3.59
N PHE A 22 -13.37 -15.38 -3.66
CA PHE A 22 -12.81 -16.03 -2.47
C PHE A 22 -11.65 -15.26 -1.82
N ALA A 23 -10.86 -14.51 -2.60
CA ALA A 23 -9.73 -13.74 -2.07
C ALA A 23 -10.15 -12.40 -1.45
N ILE A 24 -11.19 -11.75 -1.97
CA ILE A 24 -11.70 -10.46 -1.48
C ILE A 24 -12.02 -10.45 0.02
N PRO A 25 -12.72 -11.45 0.62
CA PRO A 25 -12.98 -11.41 2.07
C PRO A 25 -11.70 -11.46 2.92
N TYR A 26 -10.62 -12.05 2.42
CA TYR A 26 -9.32 -12.06 3.10
C TYR A 26 -8.55 -10.75 2.91
N ALA A 27 -8.76 -10.05 1.79
CA ALA A 27 -8.15 -8.76 1.50
C ALA A 27 -8.96 -7.57 2.05
N SER A 28 -10.24 -7.75 2.34
CA SER A 28 -11.11 -6.68 2.82
C SER A 28 -10.85 -6.35 4.28
N LEU A 29 -10.65 -5.07 4.58
CA LEU A 29 -10.64 -4.56 5.95
C LEU A 29 -12.04 -4.65 6.55
N SER A 30 -12.15 -5.02 7.82
CA SER A 30 -13.43 -5.03 8.53
C SER A 30 -14.01 -3.61 8.66
N ASP A 31 -15.33 -3.49 8.73
CA ASP A 31 -16.01 -2.19 8.92
C ASP A 31 -15.48 -1.43 10.15
N SER A 32 -15.10 -2.15 11.20
CA SER A 32 -14.47 -1.58 12.39
C SER A 32 -13.10 -0.96 12.11
N ARG A 33 -12.26 -1.56 11.25
CA ARG A 33 -10.96 -1.00 10.83
C ARG A 33 -11.16 0.20 9.91
N LEU A 34 -12.19 0.17 9.06
CA LEU A 34 -12.56 1.31 8.21
C LEU A 34 -13.15 2.48 9.01
N ALA A 35 -13.80 2.22 10.14
CA ALA A 35 -14.24 3.28 11.05
C ALA A 35 -13.05 3.90 11.79
N LEU A 36 -12.10 3.09 12.26
CA LEU A 36 -10.87 3.55 12.91
C LEU A 36 -9.96 4.36 11.98
N SER A 37 -9.91 4.03 10.68
CA SER A 37 -9.12 4.84 9.73
C SER A 37 -9.71 6.23 9.47
N LYS A 38 -10.97 6.46 9.83
CA LYS A 38 -11.66 7.75 9.70
C LYS A 38 -11.59 8.60 10.97
N SER A 39 -11.15 8.04 12.10
CA SER A 39 -10.96 8.83 13.32
C SER A 39 -9.62 9.56 13.27
N VAL A 40 -9.65 10.86 13.58
CA VAL A 40 -8.42 11.65 13.78
C VAL A 40 -7.78 11.21 15.09
N VAL A 41 -6.52 10.78 15.02
CA VAL A 41 -5.71 10.36 16.17
C VAL A 41 -4.43 11.18 16.15
N ALA A 42 -3.93 11.55 17.33
CA ALA A 42 -2.69 12.31 17.47
C ALA A 42 -1.48 11.44 17.05
N ALA A 43 -0.45 12.05 16.49
CA ALA A 43 0.67 11.30 15.91
C ALA A 43 1.47 10.53 16.98
N GLU A 44 1.52 11.05 18.20
CA GLU A 44 2.13 10.43 19.38
C GLU A 44 1.44 9.12 19.81
N ASP A 45 0.14 8.96 19.54
CA ASP A 45 -0.63 7.77 19.91
C ASP A 45 -0.50 6.63 18.88
N LEU A 46 0.08 6.90 17.70
CA LEU A 46 0.24 5.94 16.62
C LEU A 46 1.50 5.08 16.75
N GLY A 47 2.40 5.42 17.68
CA GLY A 47 3.60 4.63 17.99
C GLY A 47 4.67 4.69 16.90
N SER A 48 5.34 3.55 16.66
CA SER A 48 6.40 3.42 15.65
C SER A 48 5.94 2.58 14.46
N VAL A 49 6.37 2.98 13.26
CA VAL A 49 6.13 2.27 12.01
C VAL A 49 7.45 1.75 11.47
N ASP A 50 7.44 0.49 11.04
CA ASP A 50 8.59 -0.16 10.42
C ASP A 50 8.65 0.23 8.95
N LEU A 51 9.70 0.96 8.57
CA LEU A 51 9.95 1.41 7.21
C LEU A 51 10.94 0.49 6.47
N GLY A 52 11.21 -0.71 7.00
CA GLY A 52 12.08 -1.71 6.39
C GLY A 52 13.55 -1.36 6.56
N GLU A 53 14.21 -0.90 5.49
CA GLU A 53 15.65 -0.57 5.47
C GLU A 53 16.03 0.56 6.47
N PHE A 54 15.04 1.35 6.89
CA PHE A 54 15.18 2.43 7.86
C PHE A 54 14.87 2.00 9.30
N GLY A 55 14.39 0.77 9.50
CA GLY A 55 13.93 0.26 10.77
C GLY A 55 12.66 0.93 11.30
N GLN A 56 12.51 0.88 12.62
CA GLN A 56 11.36 1.41 13.33
C GLN A 56 11.50 2.92 13.57
N VAL A 57 10.62 3.71 12.97
CA VAL A 57 10.59 5.17 13.10
C VAL A 57 9.30 5.61 13.79
N SER A 58 9.38 6.58 14.70
CA SER A 58 8.18 7.10 15.36
C SER A 58 7.31 7.89 14.39
N VAL A 59 6.00 7.72 14.46
CA VAL A 59 5.07 8.43 13.54
C VAL A 59 5.15 9.94 13.73
N SER A 60 5.40 10.42 14.96
CA SER A 60 5.63 11.83 15.27
C SER A 60 6.84 12.41 14.56
N GLU A 61 7.96 11.68 14.53
CA GLU A 61 9.18 12.10 13.84
C GLU A 61 9.01 12.05 12.32
N LEU A 62 8.32 11.02 11.82
CA LEU A 62 7.98 10.93 10.41
C LEU A 62 7.10 12.11 9.96
N ALA A 63 6.11 12.48 10.77
CA ALA A 63 5.25 13.63 10.52
C ALA A 63 6.05 14.93 10.52
N ALA A 64 6.95 15.13 11.50
CA ALA A 64 7.83 16.28 11.56
C ALA A 64 8.75 16.37 10.33
N TYR A 65 9.35 15.24 9.93
CA TYR A 65 10.17 15.16 8.73
C TYR A 65 9.42 15.61 7.47
N TYR A 66 8.16 15.19 7.28
CA TYR A 66 7.37 15.58 6.12
C TYR A 66 6.90 17.04 6.14
N VAL A 67 6.81 17.67 7.31
CA VAL A 67 6.60 19.11 7.43
C VAL A 67 7.83 19.87 6.93
N GLU A 68 9.03 19.38 7.24
CA GLU A 68 10.30 20.01 6.85
C GLU A 68 10.71 19.66 5.40
N ASN A 69 10.32 18.47 4.93
CA ASN A 69 10.67 17.92 3.62
C ASN A 69 9.40 17.45 2.90
N PRO A 70 8.56 18.37 2.39
CA PRO A 70 7.33 17.99 1.70
C PRO A 70 7.67 17.14 0.47
N PRO A 71 6.87 16.09 0.17
CA PRO A 71 7.11 15.28 -1.01
C PRO A 71 6.99 16.16 -2.24
N ALA A 72 8.02 16.16 -3.10
CA ALA A 72 7.98 16.87 -4.37
C ALA A 72 6.72 16.44 -5.14
N GLN A 73 5.97 17.39 -5.69
CA GLN A 73 4.76 17.11 -6.45
C GLN A 73 5.09 16.23 -7.66
N GLN A 74 4.85 14.92 -7.55
CA GLN A 74 5.05 13.99 -8.65
C GLN A 74 3.84 13.99 -9.56
N SER A 75 3.77 15.00 -10.44
CA SER A 75 3.20 14.77 -11.78
C SER A 75 4.13 13.79 -12.50
N ASN A 76 3.94 12.47 -12.31
CA ASN A 76 4.36 11.37 -13.18
C ASN A 76 4.21 10.03 -12.43
N LEU A 77 2.98 9.49 -12.43
CA LEU A 77 2.80 8.04 -12.40
C LEU A 77 3.59 7.44 -13.58
N SER A 78 4.36 6.38 -13.33
CA SER A 78 5.04 5.49 -14.29
C SER A 78 6.57 5.65 -14.37
N GLN A 79 7.28 5.14 -13.35
CA GLN A 79 8.49 4.34 -13.61
C GLN A 79 8.80 3.42 -12.44
N SER A 80 8.75 2.13 -12.73
CA SER A 80 9.41 1.06 -11.97
C SER A 80 10.93 1.24 -12.05
N SER A 81 11.65 0.52 -11.18
CA SER A 81 13.06 0.11 -11.26
C SER A 81 14.13 0.98 -10.57
N GLY A 82 14.68 0.43 -9.48
CA GLY A 82 16.10 0.10 -9.41
C GLY A 82 17.10 1.26 -9.40
N ALA A 83 17.18 1.97 -8.28
CA ALA A 83 18.42 2.56 -7.81
C ALA A 83 18.39 2.50 -6.29
N GLU A 84 19.35 1.80 -5.68
CA GLU A 84 19.59 1.83 -4.25
C GLU A 84 19.82 3.29 -3.85
N ARG A 85 18.77 3.93 -3.32
CA ARG A 85 18.88 5.28 -2.79
C ARG A 85 19.52 5.11 -1.43
N LYS A 86 20.75 5.62 -1.26
CA LYS A 86 21.32 5.83 0.08
C LYS A 86 20.32 6.68 0.84
N VAL A 87 19.72 6.06 1.83
CA VAL A 87 18.71 6.70 2.64
C VAL A 87 19.24 6.90 4.05
N HIS A 88 19.21 8.15 4.49
CA HIS A 88 19.44 8.57 5.87
C HIS A 88 18.26 9.48 6.22
N PHE A 89 17.53 9.16 7.28
CA PHE A 89 16.76 10.16 8.01
C PHE A 89 17.78 10.83 8.93
N GLU A 90 18.16 12.07 8.65
CA GLU A 90 19.39 12.66 9.17
C GLU A 90 19.44 12.77 10.72
N GLY A 91 20.58 12.31 11.29
CA GLY A 91 21.20 12.73 12.57
C GLY A 91 21.14 11.69 13.71
N CYS A 92 22.13 10.84 14.01
CA CYS A 92 23.59 10.82 13.79
C CYS A 92 24.09 9.45 13.33
#